data_AF-A0AA35M278-F1
#
_entry.id   AF-A0AA35M278-F1
#
_cell.length_a   1.000
_cell.length_b   1.000
_cell.length_c   1.000
_cell.angle_alpha   90.00
_cell.angle_beta   90.00
_cell.angle_gamma   90.00
#
_symmetry.space_group_name_H-M   'P 1'
#
loop_
_entity.id
_entity.type
_entity.pdbx_description
1 polymer ?
#
loop_
_entity_poly.entity_id
_entity_poly.type
_entity_poly.pdbx_seq_one_letter_code
_entity_poly.pdbx_strand_id
1 'polypeptide(L)'
;MAQEKMDKSVNASSKTQPASDPQPSISLKFTNKSLPNPTDWQHIVLSFRPTKLEKIMESVGKPHSEETRSQTWSVVGEALSNSLLSAPAGVYMQMTTVLFGKDYFLFTRRGNKRADGTRGILEVKIKQKHEGSEWEARWRVARPHVTNYARNLLARISRLCEDKKRRLELMRKEEKPEDEEGKPDGQCGS
;
A
#
# COMPACT_ATOMS: atom_id res chain seq x y z
N MET A 1 -17.84 -62.07 43.29
CA MET A 1 -17.69 -60.65 43.70
C MET A 1 -16.70 -60.04 42.72
N ALA A 2 -17.09 -59.41 41.61
CA ALA A 2 -17.86 -58.16 41.41
C ALA A 2 -16.97 -56.90 41.41
N GLN A 3 -17.24 -56.03 40.42
CA GLN A 3 -16.70 -54.69 40.07
C GLN A 3 -15.40 -54.68 39.26
N GLU A 4 -15.40 -54.42 37.94
CA GLU A 4 -15.96 -53.29 37.16
C GLU A 4 -15.35 -51.94 37.56
N LYS A 5 -14.51 -51.38 36.67
CA LYS A 5 -14.59 -49.97 36.22
C LYS A 5 -13.83 -49.78 34.91
N MET A 6 -14.61 -49.43 33.88
CA MET A 6 -14.21 -48.82 32.62
C MET A 6 -13.95 -47.31 32.79
N ASP A 7 -13.54 -46.70 31.68
CA ASP A 7 -13.41 -45.26 31.35
C ASP A 7 -12.07 -44.60 31.76
N LYS A 8 -11.40 -43.80 30.92
CA LYS A 8 -11.84 -43.09 29.70
C LYS A 8 -10.60 -42.59 28.93
N SER A 9 -10.69 -42.63 27.61
CA SER A 9 -9.88 -41.88 26.65
C SER A 9 -9.59 -40.44 27.08
N VAL A 10 -8.35 -39.98 26.86
CA VAL A 10 -8.14 -38.68 26.20
C VAL A 10 -7.06 -38.87 25.14
N ASN A 11 -7.55 -38.95 23.91
CA ASN A 11 -6.80 -38.87 22.68
C ASN A 11 -6.15 -37.48 22.64
N ALA A 12 -4.86 -37.38 22.97
CA ALA A 12 -4.09 -36.17 22.71
C ALA A 12 -3.83 -36.09 21.20
N SER A 13 -4.86 -35.71 20.45
CA SER A 13 -4.70 -35.13 19.12
C SER A 13 -3.90 -33.85 19.31
N SER A 14 -2.58 -33.98 19.23
CA SER A 14 -1.66 -32.89 18.94
C SER A 14 -2.14 -32.24 17.65
N LYS A 15 -2.96 -31.21 17.82
CA LYS A 15 -3.43 -30.34 16.75
C LYS A 15 -2.19 -29.58 16.29
N THR A 16 -1.44 -30.19 15.39
CA THR A 16 -0.35 -29.53 14.66
C THR A 16 -0.97 -28.30 14.01
N GLN A 17 -0.76 -27.13 14.62
CA GLN A 17 -1.05 -25.88 13.95
C GLN A 17 -0.31 -25.94 12.61
N PRO A 18 -0.94 -25.62 11.47
CA PRO A 18 -0.19 -25.44 10.25
C PRO A 18 0.89 -24.42 10.58
N ALA A 19 2.16 -24.80 10.41
CA ALA A 19 3.26 -23.86 10.45
C ALA A 19 2.89 -22.78 9.43
N SER A 20 2.43 -21.64 9.92
CA SER A 20 2.14 -20.48 9.10
C SER A 20 3.40 -20.23 8.31
N ASP A 21 3.33 -20.35 6.98
CA ASP A 21 4.44 -20.06 6.09
C ASP A 21 5.11 -18.78 6.57
N PRO A 22 6.45 -18.75 6.72
CA PRO A 22 7.13 -17.60 7.28
C PRO A 22 6.76 -16.37 6.45
N GLN A 23 5.93 -15.50 7.05
CA GLN A 23 5.44 -14.32 6.37
C GLN A 23 6.66 -13.45 6.08
N PRO A 24 6.91 -13.07 4.81
CA PRO A 24 8.07 -12.29 4.47
C PRO A 24 7.97 -10.94 5.16
N SER A 25 8.87 -10.71 6.12
CA SER A 25 8.95 -9.50 6.91
C SER A 25 10.34 -8.92 6.76
N ILE A 26 10.40 -7.61 6.53
CA ILE A 26 11.64 -6.85 6.50
C ILE A 26 11.55 -5.73 7.53
N SER A 27 12.65 -5.37 8.16
CA SER A 27 12.74 -4.21 9.04
C SER A 27 13.62 -3.13 8.40
N LEU A 28 13.29 -1.86 8.61
CA LEU A 28 14.10 -0.74 8.13
C LEU A 28 14.73 0.00 9.31
N LYS A 29 16.05 0.09 9.30
CA LYS A 29 16.82 0.87 10.27
C LYS A 29 17.32 2.15 9.62
N PHE A 30 16.85 3.29 10.11
CA PHE A 30 17.30 4.59 9.62
C PHE A 30 18.61 5.02 10.29
N THR A 31 19.57 5.46 9.47
CA THR A 31 20.88 5.96 9.94
C THR A 31 20.94 7.45 10.17
N ASN A 32 19.83 8.15 9.98
CA ASN A 32 19.71 9.57 10.28
C ASN A 32 19.75 9.79 11.79
N LYS A 33 20.31 10.94 12.24
CA LYS A 33 20.35 11.31 13.67
C LYS A 33 18.96 11.36 14.32
N SER A 34 17.93 11.72 13.56
CA SER A 34 16.53 11.74 13.99
C SER A 34 15.63 11.23 12.88
N LEU A 35 14.45 10.72 13.24
CA LEU A 35 13.38 10.43 12.30
C LEU A 35 12.67 11.73 11.88
N PRO A 36 12.09 11.78 10.67
CA PRO A 36 11.38 12.97 10.22
C PRO A 36 10.08 13.12 11.01
N ASN A 37 9.73 14.35 11.41
CA ASN A 37 8.45 14.59 12.07
C ASN A 37 7.31 14.19 11.12
N PRO A 38 6.42 13.25 11.53
CA PRO A 38 5.30 12.82 10.70
C PRO A 38 4.42 13.96 10.20
N THR A 39 4.32 15.10 10.89
CA THR A 39 3.45 16.19 10.44
C THR A 39 3.96 16.89 9.19
N ASP A 40 5.26 16.78 8.89
CA ASP A 40 5.92 17.63 7.88
C ASP A 40 5.92 17.01 6.49
N TRP A 41 5.49 15.76 6.39
CA TRP A 41 5.46 15.02 5.13
C TRP A 41 4.16 14.24 4.96
N GLN A 42 3.88 13.91 3.70
CA GLN A 42 2.73 13.10 3.30
C GLN A 42 3.12 11.97 2.36
N HIS A 43 4.18 12.18 1.58
CA HIS A 43 4.61 11.25 0.55
C HIS A 43 6.02 10.78 0.81
N ILE A 44 6.28 9.52 0.46
CA ILE A 44 7.61 8.92 0.47
C ILE A 44 7.89 8.44 -0.94
N VAL A 45 9.07 8.77 -1.44
CA VAL A 45 9.59 8.26 -2.70
C VAL A 45 10.78 7.37 -2.43
N LEU A 46 10.71 6.13 -2.91
CA LEU A 46 11.88 5.27 -3.08
C LEU A 46 12.34 5.34 -4.53
N SER A 47 13.65 5.27 -4.74
CA SER A 47 14.23 5.18 -6.09
C SER A 47 15.29 4.09 -6.14
N PHE A 48 15.15 3.16 -7.07
CA PHE A 48 16.09 2.05 -7.28
C PHE A 48 16.62 2.05 -8.71
N ARG A 49 17.86 1.58 -8.87
CA ARG A 49 18.30 1.08 -10.19
C ARG A 49 17.75 -0.34 -10.36
N PRO A 50 17.46 -0.80 -11.58
CA PRO A 50 16.92 -2.15 -11.81
C PRO A 50 17.73 -3.26 -11.11
N THR A 51 19.06 -3.23 -11.22
CA THR A 51 19.93 -4.21 -10.55
C THR A 51 19.88 -4.18 -9.02
N LYS A 52 19.53 -3.03 -8.42
CA LYS A 52 19.32 -2.93 -6.98
C LYS A 52 17.91 -3.38 -6.59
N LEU A 53 16.96 -3.16 -7.48
CA LEU A 53 15.57 -3.57 -7.32
C LEU A 53 15.46 -5.08 -7.22
N GLU A 54 16.12 -5.82 -8.12
CA GLU A 54 16.16 -7.28 -8.12
C GLU A 54 16.68 -7.82 -6.79
N LYS A 55 17.82 -7.32 -6.31
CA LYS A 55 18.40 -7.73 -5.00
C LYS A 55 17.46 -7.46 -3.82
N ILE A 56 16.75 -6.35 -3.86
CA ILE A 56 15.74 -6.00 -2.85
C ILE A 56 14.59 -7.01 -2.90
N MET A 57 14.10 -7.34 -4.10
CA MET A 57 13.00 -8.29 -4.28
C MET A 57 13.39 -9.72 -3.87
N GLU A 58 14.56 -10.19 -4.27
CA GLU A 58 15.11 -11.49 -3.84
C GLU A 58 15.15 -11.58 -2.31
N SER A 59 15.57 -10.51 -1.65
CA SER A 59 15.70 -10.48 -0.20
C SER A 59 14.37 -10.45 0.57
N VAL A 60 13.26 -10.12 -0.10
CA VAL A 60 11.91 -10.24 0.49
C VAL A 60 11.44 -11.70 0.49
N GLY A 61 12.15 -12.62 -0.19
CA GLY A 61 11.84 -14.05 -0.15
C GLY A 61 10.62 -14.46 -0.98
N LYS A 62 10.23 -13.65 -1.97
CA LYS A 62 9.15 -13.98 -2.91
C LYS A 62 9.69 -14.19 -4.33
N PRO A 63 9.29 -15.26 -5.05
CA PRO A 63 9.63 -15.43 -6.45
C PRO A 63 9.11 -14.25 -7.29
N HIS A 64 9.96 -13.77 -8.19
CA HIS A 64 9.67 -12.62 -9.04
C HIS A 64 8.71 -13.00 -10.18
N SER A 65 7.53 -12.37 -10.20
CA SER A 65 6.70 -12.22 -11.41
C SER A 65 6.06 -10.82 -11.38
N GLU A 66 5.62 -10.30 -12.53
CA GLU A 66 4.88 -9.03 -12.56
C GLU A 66 3.61 -9.09 -11.68
N GLU A 67 3.05 -10.28 -11.50
CA GLU A 67 1.85 -10.56 -10.72
C GLU A 67 2.07 -10.37 -9.21
N THR A 68 3.29 -10.60 -8.71
CA THR A 68 3.63 -10.47 -7.28
C THR A 68 4.19 -9.09 -6.91
N ARG A 69 4.41 -8.19 -7.89
CA ARG A 69 4.98 -6.86 -7.69
C ARG A 69 4.24 -6.08 -6.60
N SER A 70 2.90 -6.09 -6.61
CA SER A 70 2.08 -5.40 -5.60
C SER A 70 2.30 -5.94 -4.17
N GLN A 71 2.44 -7.26 -4.02
CA GLN A 71 2.64 -7.90 -2.73
C GLN A 71 4.01 -7.55 -2.13
N THR A 72 5.06 -7.53 -2.96
CA THR A 72 6.41 -7.15 -2.52
C THR A 72 6.45 -5.72 -2.02
N TRP A 73 5.79 -4.79 -2.72
CA TRP A 73 5.73 -3.39 -2.29
C TRP A 73 4.85 -3.15 -1.07
N SER A 74 3.88 -4.02 -0.81
CA SER A 74 3.15 -4.01 0.46
C SER A 74 4.09 -4.30 1.64
N VAL A 75 4.98 -5.29 1.52
CA VAL A 75 5.98 -5.61 2.56
C VAL A 75 6.93 -4.42 2.79
N VAL A 76 7.40 -3.79 1.71
CA VAL A 76 8.24 -2.58 1.82
C VAL A 76 7.47 -1.40 2.41
N GLY A 77 6.21 -1.23 2.03
CA GLY A 77 5.32 -0.20 2.57
C GLY A 77 5.09 -0.37 4.07
N GLU A 78 4.85 -1.60 4.52
CA GLU A 78 4.72 -1.95 5.94
C GLU A 78 6.00 -1.64 6.72
N ALA A 79 7.16 -2.04 6.20
CA ALA A 79 8.44 -1.73 6.81
C ALA A 79 8.69 -0.22 6.92
N LEU A 80 8.38 0.54 5.87
CA LEU A 80 8.44 2.02 5.90
C LEU A 80 7.50 2.58 6.96
N SER A 81 6.29 2.03 7.03
CA SER A 81 5.27 2.47 7.95
C SER A 81 5.66 2.25 9.41
N ASN A 82 6.11 1.04 9.75
CA ASN A 82 6.58 0.70 11.08
C ASN A 82 7.78 1.59 11.47
N SER A 83 8.69 1.83 10.54
CA SER A 83 9.95 2.51 10.84
C SER A 83 9.83 4.04 10.91
N LEU A 84 8.85 4.64 10.21
CA LEU A 84 8.65 6.10 10.19
C LEU A 84 7.47 6.56 11.04
N LEU A 85 6.49 5.69 11.30
CA LEU A 85 5.23 6.04 11.96
C LEU A 85 4.91 5.13 13.15
N SER A 86 5.72 4.11 13.42
CA SER A 86 5.44 3.09 14.45
C SER A 86 4.05 2.46 14.31
N ALA A 87 3.58 2.31 13.06
CA ALA A 87 2.28 1.73 12.71
C ALA A 87 2.41 0.89 11.44
N PRO A 88 1.88 -0.34 11.35
CA PRO A 88 2.13 -1.26 10.23
C PRO A 88 1.43 -0.87 8.94
N ALA A 89 0.26 -0.22 9.02
CA ALA A 89 -0.55 0.15 7.85
C ALA A 89 -0.65 1.67 7.63
N GLY A 90 0.26 2.46 8.20
CA GLY A 90 0.29 3.92 8.12
C GLY A 90 0.65 4.51 6.75
N VAL A 91 1.17 3.73 5.80
CA VAL A 91 1.37 4.16 4.39
C VAL A 91 0.79 3.14 3.41
N TYR A 92 0.54 3.57 2.17
CA TYR A 92 0.14 2.70 1.07
C TYR A 92 0.86 3.10 -0.22
N MET A 93 1.14 2.13 -1.08
CA MET A 93 1.70 2.40 -2.41
C MET A 93 0.61 3.01 -3.29
N GLN A 94 0.93 4.12 -3.96
CA GLN A 94 0.05 4.70 -4.97
C GLN A 94 0.40 4.22 -6.36
N MET A 95 1.66 4.36 -6.78
CA MET A 95 2.06 4.09 -8.16
C MET A 95 3.58 3.90 -8.26
N THR A 96 3.99 3.24 -9.35
CA THR A 96 5.39 3.01 -9.72
C THR A 96 5.64 3.57 -11.12
N THR A 97 6.83 4.09 -11.39
CA THR A 97 7.24 4.48 -12.75
C THR A 97 8.73 4.25 -12.97
N VAL A 98 9.15 4.21 -14.24
CA VAL A 98 10.56 4.21 -14.61
C VAL A 98 10.93 5.58 -15.19
N LEU A 99 11.91 6.25 -14.59
CA LEU A 99 12.46 7.52 -15.09
C LEU A 99 13.99 7.47 -15.05
N PHE A 100 14.63 7.87 -16.15
CA PHE A 100 16.10 7.93 -16.25
C PHE A 100 16.79 6.62 -15.84
N GLY A 101 16.25 5.48 -16.25
CA GLY A 101 16.76 4.15 -15.92
C GLY A 101 16.67 3.79 -14.44
N LYS A 102 15.72 4.39 -13.70
CA LYS A 102 15.44 4.09 -12.30
C LYS A 102 13.95 3.91 -12.07
N ASP A 103 13.63 2.94 -11.24
CA ASP A 103 12.29 2.71 -10.75
C ASP A 103 12.01 3.62 -9.56
N TYR A 104 10.91 4.36 -9.63
CA TYR A 104 10.43 5.23 -8.57
C TYR A 104 9.12 4.69 -8.02
N PHE A 105 9.05 4.59 -6.69
CA PHE A 105 7.89 4.09 -5.96
C PHE A 105 7.35 5.21 -5.08
N LEU A 106 6.09 5.58 -5.27
CA LEU A 106 5.41 6.58 -4.48
C LEU A 106 4.53 5.91 -3.43
N PHE A 107 4.82 6.18 -2.16
CA PHE A 107 3.98 5.81 -1.02
C PHE A 107 3.33 7.07 -0.45
N THR A 108 2.10 6.93 0.02
CA THR A 108 1.33 8.02 0.64
C THR A 108 0.89 7.60 2.04
N ARG A 109 0.99 8.52 3.00
CA ARG A 109 0.55 8.30 4.37
C ARG A 109 -0.97 8.23 4.46
N ARG A 110 -1.50 7.26 5.21
CA ARG A 110 -2.93 7.15 5.53
C ARG A 110 -3.36 8.23 6.52
N GLY A 111 -4.65 8.60 6.47
CA GLY A 111 -5.25 9.53 7.42
C GLY A 111 -4.89 11.01 7.21
N ASN A 112 -3.91 11.33 6.36
CA ASN A 112 -3.58 12.73 6.05
C ASN A 112 -4.47 13.23 4.90
N LYS A 113 -5.59 13.84 5.25
CA LYS A 113 -6.56 14.45 4.31
C LYS A 113 -6.33 15.95 4.20
N ARG A 114 -5.23 16.38 3.57
CA ARG A 114 -5.18 17.76 3.05
C ARG A 114 -5.50 17.75 1.57
N ALA A 115 -6.39 18.66 1.17
CA ALA A 115 -6.99 18.73 -0.15
C ALA A 115 -5.99 19.11 -1.26
N ASP A 116 -4.84 19.69 -0.91
CA ASP A 116 -3.83 20.12 -1.87
C ASP A 116 -2.83 19.00 -2.23
N GLY A 117 -2.69 17.96 -1.40
CA GLY A 117 -1.78 16.84 -1.64
C GLY A 117 -0.30 17.24 -1.80
N THR A 118 0.10 18.43 -1.33
CA THR A 118 1.45 18.97 -1.59
C THR A 118 2.40 18.98 -0.40
N ARG A 119 1.95 18.54 0.78
CA ARG A 119 2.79 18.55 1.99
C ARG A 119 3.97 17.58 1.84
N GLY A 120 5.07 17.91 2.49
CA GLY A 120 6.44 17.46 2.23
C GLY A 120 6.61 16.05 1.66
N ILE A 121 7.56 15.94 0.73
CA ILE A 121 7.91 14.68 0.09
C ILE A 121 9.24 14.23 0.68
N LEU A 122 9.26 13.03 1.25
CA LEU A 122 10.48 12.39 1.71
C LEU A 122 11.07 11.55 0.59
N GLU A 123 12.38 11.61 0.43
CA GLU A 123 13.13 10.66 -0.38
C GLU A 123 13.82 9.68 0.57
N VAL A 124 13.43 8.41 0.51
CA VAL A 124 14.06 7.33 1.28
C VAL A 124 14.98 6.53 0.35
N LYS A 125 16.23 6.37 0.78
CA LYS A 125 17.24 5.59 0.07
C LYS A 125 17.65 4.42 0.93
N ILE A 126 17.31 3.22 0.49
CA ILE A 126 17.85 1.97 1.05
C ILE A 126 19.32 1.90 0.64
N LYS A 127 20.22 1.74 1.60
CA LYS A 127 21.67 1.69 1.39
C LYS A 127 22.13 0.26 1.18
N GLN A 128 21.93 -0.58 2.19
CA GLN A 128 22.44 -1.95 2.24
C GLN A 128 21.48 -2.86 3.01
N LYS A 129 21.57 -4.16 2.72
CA LYS A 129 20.95 -5.22 3.51
C LYS A 129 21.96 -5.67 4.56
N HIS A 130 21.50 -5.82 5.80
CA HIS A 130 22.26 -6.45 6.89
C HIS A 130 21.87 -7.93 7.02
N GLU A 131 22.52 -8.67 7.92
CA GLU A 131 22.17 -10.07 8.17
C GLU A 131 20.68 -10.25 8.51
N GLY A 132 20.08 -11.34 8.02
CA GLY A 132 18.64 -11.58 8.13
C GLY A 132 17.79 -10.68 7.21
N SER A 133 16.74 -10.09 7.78
CA SER A 133 15.75 -9.26 7.05
C SER A 133 15.82 -7.77 7.39
N GLU A 134 16.88 -7.33 8.07
CA GLU A 134 17.08 -5.90 8.42
C GLU A 134 17.78 -5.14 7.30
N TRP A 135 17.21 -4.01 6.90
CA TRP A 135 17.75 -3.15 5.85
C TRP A 135 18.11 -1.78 6.40
N GLU A 136 19.26 -1.26 5.99
CA GLU A 136 19.67 0.08 6.32
C GLU A 136 19.11 1.10 5.33
N ALA A 137 18.48 2.15 5.86
CA ALA A 137 17.97 3.25 5.08
C ALA A 137 18.49 4.60 5.57
N ARG A 138 18.36 5.59 4.69
CA ARG A 138 18.42 7.01 5.04
C ARG A 138 17.24 7.74 4.44
N TRP A 139 16.75 8.75 5.13
CA TRP A 139 15.74 9.67 4.63
C TRP A 139 16.36 11.06 4.41
N ARG A 140 15.69 11.85 3.56
CA ARG A 140 15.88 13.29 3.44
C ARG A 140 14.61 13.93 2.91
N VAL A 141 14.51 15.25 3.01
CA VAL A 141 13.56 16.00 2.18
C VAL A 141 13.91 15.74 0.71
N ALA A 142 12.90 15.44 -0.08
CA ALA A 142 13.08 15.08 -1.49
C ALA A 142 13.69 16.23 -2.28
N ARG A 143 14.64 15.86 -3.16
CA ARG A 143 15.29 16.82 -4.06
C ARG A 143 14.27 17.38 -5.06
N PRO A 144 14.50 18.58 -5.63
CA PRO A 144 13.55 19.24 -6.53
C PRO A 144 13.02 18.35 -7.66
N HIS A 145 13.88 17.59 -8.34
CA HIS A 145 13.45 16.68 -9.41
C HIS A 145 12.55 15.53 -8.92
N VAL A 146 12.83 14.98 -7.73
CA VAL A 146 12.01 13.92 -7.11
C VAL A 146 10.66 14.50 -6.68
N THR A 147 10.68 15.70 -6.11
CA THR A 147 9.47 16.43 -5.72
C THR A 147 8.58 16.72 -6.92
N ASN A 148 9.15 17.23 -8.02
CA ASN A 148 8.42 17.50 -9.25
C ASN A 148 7.86 16.22 -9.85
N TYR A 149 8.65 15.13 -9.86
CA TYR A 149 8.16 13.82 -10.26
C TYR A 149 6.93 13.40 -9.46
N ALA A 150 7.02 13.39 -8.13
CA ALA A 150 5.94 12.94 -7.27
C ALA A 150 4.68 13.83 -7.43
N ARG A 151 4.84 15.15 -7.53
CA ARG A 151 3.73 16.08 -7.78
C ARG A 151 3.04 15.82 -9.12
N ASN A 152 3.82 15.65 -10.19
CA ASN A 152 3.26 15.35 -11.52
C ASN A 152 2.52 14.01 -11.53
N LEU A 153 3.05 13.02 -10.80
CA LEU A 153 2.40 11.72 -10.64
C LEU A 153 1.08 11.83 -9.87
N LEU A 154 1.08 12.55 -8.74
CA LEU A 154 -0.11 12.82 -7.94
C LEU A 154 -1.19 13.56 -8.74
N ALA A 155 -0.80 14.56 -9.53
CA ALA A 155 -1.71 15.28 -10.42
C ALA A 155 -2.30 14.35 -11.50
N ARG A 156 -1.49 13.46 -12.08
CA ARG A 156 -1.97 12.46 -13.05
C ARG A 156 -2.96 11.49 -12.41
N ILE A 157 -2.66 10.98 -11.22
CA ILE A 157 -3.56 10.09 -10.47
C ILE A 157 -4.89 10.80 -10.18
N SER A 158 -4.83 12.05 -9.72
CA SER A 158 -6.03 12.85 -9.41
C SER A 158 -6.93 13.02 -10.64
N ARG A 159 -6.36 13.37 -11.80
CA ARG A 159 -7.10 13.46 -13.06
C ARG A 159 -7.76 12.13 -13.46
N LEU A 160 -7.02 11.03 -13.37
CA LEU A 160 -7.57 9.69 -13.67
C LEU A 160 -8.73 9.32 -12.73
N CYS A 161 -8.65 9.70 -11.46
CA CYS A 161 -9.73 9.48 -10.50
C CYS A 161 -10.97 10.33 -10.82
N GLU A 162 -10.78 11.61 -11.18
CA GLU A 162 -11.88 12.49 -11.59
C GLU A 162 -12.56 12.01 -12.88
N ASP A 163 -11.78 11.62 -13.88
CA ASP A 163 -12.30 11.07 -15.14
C ASP A 163 -13.10 9.78 -14.90
N LYS A 164 -12.58 8.88 -14.05
CA LYS A 164 -13.28 7.65 -13.66
C LYS A 164 -14.58 7.96 -12.93
N LYS A 165 -14.57 8.93 -12.00
CA LYS A 165 -15.78 9.37 -11.28
C LYS A 165 -16.83 9.92 -12.26
N ARG A 166 -16.43 10.79 -13.19
CA ARG A 166 -17.31 11.35 -14.22
C ARG A 166 -17.93 10.26 -15.10
N ARG A 167 -17.14 9.26 -15.53
CA ARG A 167 -17.64 8.11 -16.30
C ARG A 167 -18.68 7.29 -15.52
N LEU A 168 -18.42 7.02 -14.24
CA LEU A 168 -19.37 6.30 -13.38
C LEU A 168 -20.68 7.08 -13.18
N GLU A 169 -20.61 8.41 -13.07
CA GLU A 169 -21.80 9.27 -12.97
C GLU A 169 -22.62 9.29 -14.27
N LEU A 170 -21.98 9.23 -15.43
CA LEU A 170 -22.68 9.13 -16.72
C LEU A 170 -23.42 7.80 -16.86
N MET A 171 -22.76 6.66 -16.58
CA MET A 171 -23.40 5.34 -16.66
C MET A 171 -24.61 5.22 -15.71
N ARG A 172 -24.52 5.81 -14.50
CA ARG A 172 -25.65 5.84 -13.56
C ARG A 172 -26.84 6.67 -14.04
N LYS A 173 -26.63 7.66 -14.90
CA LYS A 173 -27.71 8.45 -15.50
C LYS A 173 -28.36 7.69 -16.65
N GLU A 174 -27.60 6.89 -17.40
CA GLU A 174 -28.10 6.05 -18.50
C GLU A 174 -28.86 4.81 -18.00
N GLU A 175 -28.54 4.28 -16.81
CA GLU A 175 -29.24 3.14 -16.18
C GLU A 175 -30.56 3.51 -15.48
N LYS A 176 -30.95 4.80 -15.41
CA LYS A 176 -32.29 5.17 -14.98
C LYS A 176 -33.20 5.25 -16.21
N PRO A 177 -34.05 4.25 -16.49
CA PRO A 177 -35.05 4.40 -17.53
C PRO A 177 -35.99 5.56 -17.15
N GLU A 178 -36.38 6.32 -18.16
CA GLU A 178 -37.44 7.33 -18.09
C GLU A 178 -38.80 6.65 -17.85
N ASP A 179 -39.01 6.08 -16.67
CA ASP A 179 -40.33 5.65 -16.21
C ASP A 179 -41.09 6.85 -15.62
N GLU A 180 -41.28 7.91 -16.40
CA GLU A 180 -42.29 8.94 -16.16
C GLU A 180 -42.84 9.47 -17.50
N GLU A 181 -43.53 8.62 -18.26
CA GLU A 181 -44.50 9.08 -19.25
C GLU A 181 -45.89 8.50 -18.98
N GLY A 182 -46.80 9.38 -18.57
CA GLY A 182 -48.22 9.30 -18.95
C GLY A 182 -49.17 8.59 -17.99
N LYS A 183 -49.60 9.29 -16.92
CA LYS A 183 -50.98 9.14 -16.44
C LYS A 183 -51.80 10.32 -16.98
N PRO A 184 -52.73 10.12 -17.92
CA PRO A 184 -53.66 11.18 -18.30
C PRO A 184 -54.62 11.41 -17.13
N ASP A 185 -54.66 12.66 -16.64
CA ASP A 185 -55.64 13.10 -15.67
C ASP A 185 -57.04 12.91 -16.25
N GLY A 186 -57.84 12.08 -15.56
CA GLY A 186 -59.24 11.89 -15.87
C GLY A 186 -60.00 13.21 -15.72
N GLN A 187 -60.56 13.70 -16.83
CA GLN A 187 -61.64 14.67 -16.82
C GLN A 187 -62.88 14.05 -16.16
N CYS A 188 -63.31 14.66 -15.05
CA CYS A 188 -64.65 14.52 -14.50
C CYS A 188 -65.22 15.93 -14.29
N GLY A 189 -66.42 16.17 -14.82
CA GLY A 189 -67.21 17.41 -14.69
C GLY A 189 -67.39 18.08 -16.06
N SER A 190 -68.59 18.27 -16.59
CA SER A 190 -69.93 18.33 -16.00
C SER A 190 -71.00 17.81 -16.95
#